data_AF-A0A382PWV1-F1
#
_entry.id   AF-A0A382PWV1-F1
#
_cell.length_a   1.000
_cell.length_b   1.000
_cell.length_c   1.000
_cell.angle_alpha   90.00
_cell.angle_beta   90.00
_cell.angle_gamma   90.00
#
_symmetry.space_group_name_H-M   'P 1'
#
loop_
_entity.id
_entity.type
_entity.pdbx_description
1 polymer ?
#
loop_
_entity_poly.entity_id
_entity_poly.type
_entity_poly.pdbx_seq_one_letter_code
_entity_poly.pdbx_strand_id
1 'polypeptide(L)'
;MNKYLLAFLVISFVSVFFFGTYVGLYKIFPYEFLDSSKDVLFEQKTIEKNQPVKQSSIDSLIRIYDKSDIEQKRNFLTEFFWDVGSLQRVKDKSQLPEVESDISDSNYNDLQNLKRIDRLTVEMEYGINSVSYLFLPEQPNEKLILYHQGHGGDFLLG
;
A
#
# COMPACT_ATOMS: atom_id res chain seq x y z
N MET A 1 -44.40 27.02 -23.17
CA MET A 1 -43.55 25.82 -23.27
C MET A 1 -44.31 24.74 -24.03
N ASN A 2 -43.70 24.08 -25.02
CA ASN A 2 -44.37 23.04 -25.82
C ASN A 2 -44.77 21.85 -24.91
N LYS A 3 -46.03 21.39 -24.99
CA LYS A 3 -46.54 20.25 -24.19
C LYS A 3 -45.70 18.97 -24.37
N TYR A 4 -45.13 18.77 -25.56
CA TYR A 4 -44.24 17.66 -25.83
C TYR A 4 -42.86 17.84 -25.17
N LEU A 5 -42.36 19.08 -25.10
CA LEU A 5 -41.12 19.39 -24.40
C LEU A 5 -41.26 19.19 -22.88
N LEU A 6 -42.40 19.60 -22.31
CA LEU A 6 -42.69 19.38 -20.90
C LEU A 6 -42.76 17.88 -20.57
N ALA A 7 -43.47 17.09 -21.39
CA ALA A 7 -43.55 15.65 -21.20
C ALA A 7 -42.17 14.98 -21.30
N PHE A 8 -41.34 15.38 -22.26
CA PHE A 8 -39.97 14.87 -22.40
C PHE A 8 -39.11 15.17 -21.16
N LEU A 9 -39.17 16.39 -20.61
CA LEU A 9 -38.43 16.75 -19.40
C LEU A 9 -38.86 15.93 -18.18
N VAL A 10 -40.16 15.69 -18.02
CA VAL A 10 -40.68 14.86 -16.92
C VAL A 10 -40.19 13.42 -17.04
N ILE A 11 -40.25 12.84 -18.24
CA ILE A 11 -39.78 11.46 -18.48
C ILE A 11 -38.27 11.36 -18.24
N SER A 12 -37.50 12.32 -18.72
CA SER A 12 -36.05 12.36 -18.49
C SER A 12 -35.71 12.44 -17.00
N PHE A 13 -36.43 13.27 -16.24
CA PHE A 13 -36.22 13.41 -14.80
C PHE A 13 -36.50 12.10 -14.06
N VAL A 14 -37.62 11.44 -14.39
CA VAL A 14 -38.00 10.14 -13.80
C VAL A 14 -36.94 9.07 -14.12
N SER A 15 -36.45 9.01 -15.36
CA SER A 15 -35.41 8.06 -15.76
C SER A 15 -34.10 8.28 -14.99
N VAL A 16 -33.66 9.53 -14.84
CA VAL A 16 -32.43 9.86 -14.09
C VAL A 16 -32.61 9.52 -12.61
N PHE A 17 -33.79 9.76 -12.04
CA PHE A 17 -34.09 9.39 -10.66
C PHE A 17 -33.95 7.89 -10.41
N PHE A 18 -34.61 7.06 -11.23
CA PHE A 18 -34.50 5.60 -11.08
C PHE A 18 -33.08 5.10 -11.32
N PHE A 19 -32.37 5.63 -12.32
CA PHE A 19 -30.96 5.30 -12.54
C PHE A 19 -30.10 5.64 -11.32
N GLY A 20 -30.29 6.81 -10.72
CA GLY A 20 -29.60 7.19 -9.47
C GLY A 20 -29.90 6.25 -8.31
N THR A 21 -31.15 5.84 -8.11
CA THR A 21 -31.51 4.87 -7.06
C THR A 21 -30.87 3.51 -7.30
N TYR A 22 -30.81 3.05 -8.54
CA TYR A 22 -30.19 1.78 -8.92
C TYR A 22 -28.68 1.81 -8.69
N VAL A 23 -27.99 2.87 -9.15
CA VAL A 23 -26.56 3.10 -8.92
C VAL A 23 -26.24 3.13 -7.42
N GLY A 24 -27.06 3.80 -6.61
CA GLY A 24 -26.90 3.86 -5.15
C GLY A 24 -27.07 2.52 -4.44
N LEU A 25 -28.04 1.71 -4.84
CA LEU A 25 -28.30 0.40 -4.22
C LEU A 25 -27.22 -0.63 -4.53
N TYR A 26 -26.76 -0.67 -5.78
CA TYR A 26 -25.83 -1.69 -6.25
C TYR A 26 -24.36 -1.25 -6.24
N LYS A 27 -24.08 0.01 -5.87
CA LYS A 27 -22.72 0.59 -5.82
C LYS A 27 -21.91 0.40 -7.11
N ILE A 28 -22.59 0.46 -8.24
CA ILE A 28 -21.97 0.34 -9.58
C ILE A 28 -21.54 1.70 -10.10
N PHE A 29 -20.66 1.76 -11.10
CA PHE A 29 -20.23 3.03 -11.69
C PHE A 29 -21.44 3.92 -12.08
N PRO A 30 -21.46 5.23 -11.75
CA PRO A 30 -20.40 6.04 -11.13
C PRO A 30 -20.57 6.25 -9.60
N TYR A 31 -21.02 5.25 -8.84
CA TYR A 31 -21.27 5.36 -7.39
C TYR A 31 -20.10 5.98 -6.63
N GLU A 32 -18.87 5.49 -6.83
CA GLU A 32 -17.68 5.97 -6.11
C GLU A 32 -17.39 7.46 -6.35
N PHE A 33 -17.64 7.95 -7.57
CA PHE A 33 -17.47 9.37 -7.89
C PHE A 33 -18.54 10.24 -7.21
N LEU A 34 -19.78 9.74 -7.13
CA LEU A 34 -20.88 10.43 -6.46
C LEU A 34 -20.72 10.41 -4.93
N ASP A 35 -20.24 9.31 -4.37
CA ASP A 35 -20.00 9.15 -2.93
C ASP A 35 -18.83 10.05 -2.48
N SER A 36 -17.71 10.06 -3.21
CA SER A 36 -16.59 10.97 -2.93
C SER A 36 -16.96 12.46 -3.10
N SER A 37 -17.87 12.79 -4.02
CA SER A 37 -18.38 14.16 -4.15
C SER A 37 -19.30 14.57 -2.99
N LYS A 38 -20.01 13.60 -2.38
CA LYS A 38 -20.81 13.83 -1.18
C LYS A 38 -19.91 14.20 0.00
N ASP A 39 -18.75 13.57 0.11
CA ASP A 39 -17.76 13.96 1.10
C ASP A 39 -17.36 15.43 0.87
N VAL A 40 -16.96 15.83 -0.33
CA VAL A 40 -16.61 17.25 -0.61
C VAL A 40 -17.74 18.25 -0.33
N LEU A 41 -19.01 17.89 -0.60
CA LEU A 41 -20.17 18.77 -0.39
C LEU A 41 -20.66 18.82 1.06
N PHE A 42 -20.46 17.76 1.85
CA PHE A 42 -20.93 17.65 3.24
C PHE A 42 -19.79 17.71 4.29
N GLU A 43 -18.53 17.55 3.91
CA GLU A 43 -17.32 17.61 4.78
C GLU A 43 -16.96 19.01 5.28
N GLN A 44 -17.75 20.04 4.97
CA GLN A 44 -17.66 21.27 5.76
C GLN A 44 -18.18 21.08 7.20
N LYS A 45 -18.85 19.95 7.49
CA LYS A 45 -19.18 19.51 8.85
C LYS A 45 -18.59 18.11 9.10
N THR A 46 -17.60 18.06 9.99
CA THR A 46 -17.03 16.83 10.60
C THR A 46 -15.90 16.13 9.84
N ILE A 47 -14.99 16.89 9.21
CA ILE A 47 -13.59 16.46 9.25
C ILE A 47 -13.13 16.68 10.69
N GLU A 48 -13.05 15.60 11.48
CA GLU A 48 -12.03 15.55 12.52
C GLU A 48 -10.73 15.76 11.76
N LYS A 49 -10.27 17.01 11.71
CA LYS A 49 -8.97 17.31 11.11
C LYS A 49 -8.02 16.46 11.93
N ASN A 50 -7.50 15.40 11.31
CA ASN A 50 -6.14 14.98 11.55
C ASN A 50 -5.29 16.20 11.18
N GLN A 51 -5.29 17.20 12.07
CA GLN A 51 -4.39 18.32 11.99
C GLN A 51 -3.02 17.66 11.92
N PRO A 52 -2.18 18.00 10.93
CA PRO A 52 -0.82 17.52 10.95
C PRO A 52 -0.28 17.80 12.34
N VAL A 53 0.12 16.73 13.04
CA VAL A 53 0.58 16.77 14.42
C VAL A 53 1.55 17.93 14.50
N LYS A 54 1.22 18.99 15.25
CA LYS A 54 2.13 20.14 15.39
C LYS A 54 3.46 19.56 15.85
N GLN A 55 4.55 19.94 15.20
CA GLN A 55 5.87 19.34 15.47
C GLN A 55 6.24 19.33 16.97
N SER A 56 5.74 20.31 17.74
CA SER A 56 5.87 20.42 19.19
C SER A 56 5.23 19.28 20.01
N SER A 57 4.25 18.54 19.47
CA SER A 57 3.64 17.40 20.16
C SER A 57 4.32 16.07 19.84
N ILE A 58 5.19 16.00 18.82
CA ILE A 58 5.91 14.75 18.49
C ILE A 58 6.79 14.34 19.66
N ASP A 59 7.53 15.27 20.24
CA ASP A 59 8.41 15.03 21.39
C ASP A 59 7.65 14.42 22.57
N SER A 60 6.43 14.90 22.84
CA SER A 60 5.59 14.33 23.90
C SER A 60 5.07 12.91 23.59
N LEU A 61 4.91 12.58 22.30
CA LEU A 61 4.40 11.28 21.85
C LEU A 61 5.50 10.20 21.77
N ILE A 62 6.74 10.58 21.46
CA ILE A 62 7.87 9.64 21.29
C ILE A 62 8.81 9.58 22.50
N ARG A 63 8.58 10.39 23.55
CA ARG A 63 9.49 10.53 24.70
C ARG A 63 9.81 9.19 25.35
N ILE A 64 11.09 8.92 25.60
CA ILE A 64 11.54 7.77 26.38
C ILE A 64 11.90 8.28 27.78
N TYR A 65 11.28 7.72 28.82
CA TYR A 65 11.51 8.15 30.20
C TYR A 65 12.64 7.38 30.88
N ASP A 66 12.68 6.06 30.70
CA ASP A 66 13.67 5.18 31.32
C ASP A 66 13.82 3.85 30.55
N LYS A 67 14.66 2.95 31.07
CA LYS A 67 14.92 1.64 30.44
C LYS A 67 13.68 0.76 30.36
N SER A 68 12.80 0.79 31.37
CA SER A 68 11.56 0.00 31.39
C SER A 68 10.60 0.49 30.30
N ASP A 69 10.50 1.80 30.11
CA ASP A 69 9.71 2.43 29.05
C ASP A 69 10.15 1.97 27.65
N ILE A 70 11.46 1.83 27.41
CA ILE A 70 11.98 1.27 26.15
C ILE A 70 11.45 -0.14 25.89
N GLU A 71 11.49 -1.01 26.90
CA GLU A 71 11.05 -2.40 26.75
C GLU A 71 9.55 -2.49 26.51
N GLN A 72 8.75 -1.70 27.24
CA GLN A 72 7.31 -1.63 27.07
C GLN A 72 6.92 -1.13 25.68
N LYS A 73 7.53 -0.04 25.21
CA LYS A 73 7.27 0.51 23.87
C LYS A 73 7.69 -0.46 22.78
N ARG A 74 8.84 -1.12 22.90
CA ARG A 74 9.29 -2.14 21.95
C ARG A 74 8.28 -3.29 21.85
N ASN A 75 7.80 -3.79 22.99
CA ASN A 75 6.85 -4.90 23.01
C ASN A 75 5.51 -4.47 22.40
N PHE A 76 5.00 -3.30 22.77
CA PHE A 76 3.79 -2.72 22.21
C PHE A 76 3.88 -2.56 20.68
N LEU A 77 4.97 -1.97 20.17
CA LEU A 77 5.15 -1.78 18.72
C LEU A 77 5.30 -3.12 17.98
N THR A 78 5.94 -4.11 18.59
CA THR A 78 6.08 -5.46 18.01
C THR A 78 4.70 -6.11 17.87
N GLU A 79 3.88 -6.04 18.91
CA GLU A 79 2.51 -6.57 18.89
C GLU A 79 1.63 -5.79 17.92
N PHE A 80 1.69 -4.46 17.94
CA PHE A 80 0.85 -3.60 17.09
C PHE A 80 1.14 -3.77 15.59
N PHE A 81 2.42 -3.73 15.17
CA PHE A 81 2.76 -3.82 13.75
C PHE A 81 2.72 -5.24 13.21
N TRP A 82 3.10 -6.22 14.03
CA TRP A 82 3.28 -7.59 13.55
C TRP A 82 2.21 -8.56 14.04
N ASP A 83 1.28 -8.14 14.91
CA ASP A 83 0.24 -8.97 15.51
C ASP A 83 0.81 -10.25 16.16
N VAL A 84 1.97 -10.11 16.79
CA VAL A 84 2.68 -11.21 17.42
C VAL A 84 3.32 -10.77 18.73
N GLY A 85 3.26 -11.64 19.74
CA GLY A 85 4.02 -11.46 20.97
C GLY A 85 5.54 -11.63 20.78
N SER A 86 5.97 -12.23 19.66
CA SER A 86 7.38 -12.31 19.26
C SER A 86 7.53 -12.41 17.74
N LEU A 87 8.60 -11.82 17.20
CA LEU A 87 8.93 -11.83 15.76
C LEU A 87 9.05 -13.24 15.16
N GLN A 88 9.21 -14.27 15.99
CA GLN A 88 9.33 -15.65 15.53
C GLN A 88 8.06 -16.14 14.83
N ARG A 89 6.87 -15.71 15.30
CA ARG A 89 5.57 -16.13 14.76
C ARG A 89 5.27 -15.50 13.38
N VAL A 90 5.97 -14.43 12.99
CA VAL A 90 5.89 -13.85 11.63
C VAL A 90 6.42 -14.83 10.59
N LYS A 91 7.44 -15.64 10.94
CA LYS A 91 8.05 -16.61 10.03
C LYS A 91 7.11 -17.75 9.64
N ASP A 92 6.21 -18.14 10.55
CA ASP A 92 5.33 -19.29 10.36
C ASP A 92 4.11 -18.99 9.47
N LYS A 93 3.83 -17.70 9.17
CA LYS A 93 2.69 -17.27 8.34
C LYS A 93 3.04 -16.97 6.89
N SER A 94 4.32 -16.89 6.51
CA SER A 94 4.72 -16.40 5.19
C SER A 94 4.84 -17.53 4.17
N GLN A 95 4.29 -17.30 2.97
CA GLN A 95 4.45 -18.20 1.83
C GLN A 95 5.91 -18.22 1.36
N LEU A 96 6.44 -19.40 1.05
CA LEU A 96 7.77 -19.51 0.45
C LEU A 96 7.74 -18.96 -0.98
N PRO A 97 8.76 -18.19 -1.39
CA PRO A 97 8.83 -17.67 -2.76
C PRO A 97 9.05 -18.80 -3.77
N GLU A 98 8.52 -18.61 -4.97
CA GLU A 98 8.99 -19.29 -6.16
C GLU A 98 10.40 -18.77 -6.51
N VAL A 99 11.30 -19.68 -6.88
CA VAL A 99 12.71 -19.36 -7.14
C VAL A 99 13.05 -19.71 -8.58
N GLU A 100 13.44 -18.69 -9.34
CA GLU A 100 14.02 -18.84 -10.67
C GLU A 100 15.50 -18.52 -10.59
N SER A 101 16.35 -19.54 -10.77
CA SER A 101 17.80 -19.40 -10.62
C SER A 101 18.48 -18.97 -11.91
N ASP A 102 19.58 -18.23 -11.76
CA ASP A 102 20.49 -17.83 -12.84
C ASP A 102 19.78 -17.16 -14.03
N ILE A 103 18.90 -16.20 -13.71
CA ILE A 103 18.23 -15.40 -14.73
C ILE A 103 19.23 -14.46 -15.42
N SER A 104 18.98 -14.17 -16.69
CA SER A 104 19.73 -13.17 -17.43
C SER A 104 18.91 -11.87 -17.48
N ASP A 105 19.55 -10.76 -17.09
CA ASP A 105 18.98 -9.42 -17.20
C ASP A 105 20.07 -8.46 -17.67
N SER A 106 19.84 -7.88 -18.86
CA SER A 106 20.82 -7.03 -19.54
C SER A 106 21.17 -5.76 -18.78
N ASN A 107 20.30 -5.32 -17.86
CA ASN A 107 20.55 -4.15 -17.03
C ASN A 107 21.74 -4.32 -16.08
N TYR A 108 22.12 -5.57 -15.79
CA TYR A 108 23.17 -5.90 -14.84
C TYR A 108 24.42 -6.49 -15.49
N ASN A 109 24.51 -6.46 -16.83
CA ASN A 109 25.65 -7.01 -17.56
C ASN A 109 26.99 -6.33 -17.20
N ASP A 110 26.95 -5.06 -16.83
CA ASP A 110 28.14 -4.29 -16.47
C ASP A 110 28.52 -4.43 -14.98
N LEU A 111 27.73 -5.19 -14.19
CA LEU A 111 27.99 -5.37 -12.76
C LEU A 111 29.20 -6.29 -12.54
N GLN A 112 30.28 -5.72 -12.02
CA GLN A 112 31.50 -6.46 -11.72
C GLN A 112 31.30 -7.44 -10.57
N ASN A 113 32.02 -8.57 -10.59
CA ASN A 113 31.98 -9.62 -9.58
C ASN A 113 30.58 -10.25 -9.41
N LEU A 114 29.70 -10.17 -10.42
CA LEU A 114 28.40 -10.85 -10.41
C LEU A 114 28.53 -12.26 -10.98
N LYS A 115 28.19 -13.28 -10.19
CA LYS A 115 28.18 -14.68 -10.62
C LYS A 115 26.85 -15.11 -11.21
N ARG A 116 25.76 -14.75 -10.52
CA ARG A 116 24.40 -15.07 -10.95
C ARG A 116 23.37 -14.19 -10.26
N ILE A 117 22.18 -14.12 -10.86
CA ILE A 117 21.00 -13.48 -10.28
C ILE A 117 19.92 -14.54 -10.11
N ASP A 118 19.39 -14.69 -8.90
CA ASP A 118 18.21 -15.52 -8.65
C ASP A 118 16.98 -14.59 -8.44
N ARG A 119 15.85 -14.87 -9.08
CA ARG A 119 14.58 -14.15 -8.90
C ARG A 119 13.70 -14.90 -7.90
N LEU A 120 13.19 -14.17 -6.91
CA LEU A 120 12.31 -14.66 -5.86
C LEU A 120 10.95 -13.99 -6.03
N THR A 121 9.91 -14.78 -6.32
CA THR A 121 8.55 -14.28 -6.53
C THR A 121 7.62 -14.80 -5.45
N VAL A 122 6.96 -13.89 -4.74
CA VAL A 122 5.88 -14.21 -3.79
C VAL A 122 4.58 -13.70 -4.36
N GLU A 123 3.64 -14.60 -4.62
CA GLU A 123 2.26 -14.22 -4.92
C GLU A 123 1.60 -13.68 -3.64
N MET A 124 1.21 -12.41 -3.68
CA MET A 124 0.51 -11.73 -2.59
C MET A 124 -1.00 -11.82 -2.80
N GLU A 125 -1.75 -11.31 -1.83
CA GLU A 125 -3.20 -11.16 -1.97
C GLU A 125 -3.56 -10.40 -3.24
N TYR A 126 -4.74 -10.73 -3.79
CA TYR A 126 -5.28 -10.14 -5.02
C TYR A 126 -4.47 -10.44 -6.29
N GLY A 127 -3.59 -11.46 -6.27
CA GLY A 127 -2.82 -11.90 -7.45
C GLY A 127 -1.71 -10.92 -7.84
N ILE A 128 -1.24 -10.10 -6.89
CA ILE A 128 -0.12 -9.18 -7.09
C ILE A 128 1.17 -9.89 -6.71
N ASN A 129 2.20 -9.81 -7.54
CA ASN A 129 3.50 -10.42 -7.23
C ASN A 129 4.43 -9.43 -6.54
N SER A 130 5.01 -9.85 -5.43
CA SER A 130 6.22 -9.24 -4.87
C SER A 130 7.43 -9.96 -5.46
N VAL A 131 8.29 -9.22 -6.16
CA VAL A 131 9.48 -9.76 -6.83
C VAL A 131 10.72 -9.17 -6.18
N SER A 132 11.67 -10.04 -5.83
CA SER A 132 12.98 -9.66 -5.31
C SER A 132 14.08 -10.37 -6.10
N TYR A 133 15.26 -9.77 -6.15
CA TYR A 133 16.42 -10.32 -6.84
C TYR A 133 17.56 -10.57 -5.85
N LEU A 134 18.17 -11.75 -5.92
CA LEU A 134 19.34 -12.13 -5.15
C LEU A 134 20.56 -12.15 -6.08
N PHE A 135 21.44 -11.17 -5.90
CA PHE A 135 22.70 -11.06 -6.62
C PHE A 135 23.77 -11.81 -5.86
N LEU A 136 24.33 -12.85 -6.47
CA LEU A 136 25.39 -13.65 -5.86
C LEU A 136 26.73 -13.31 -6.51
N PRO A 137 27.74 -12.98 -5.71
CA PRO A 137 29.03 -12.59 -6.25
C PRO A 137 29.89 -13.80 -6.66
N GLU A 138 30.87 -13.60 -7.53
CA GLU A 138 31.89 -14.61 -7.83
C GLU A 138 32.79 -14.85 -6.60
N GLN A 139 33.17 -13.76 -5.93
CA GLN A 139 33.96 -13.75 -4.71
C GLN A 139 33.13 -13.18 -3.54
N PRO A 140 32.50 -14.04 -2.72
CA PRO A 140 31.69 -13.59 -1.58
C PRO A 140 32.55 -13.17 -0.39
N ASN A 141 32.03 -12.24 0.41
CA ASN A 141 32.61 -11.81 1.69
C ASN A 141 31.76 -12.23 2.90
N GLU A 142 30.83 -13.16 2.70
CA GLU A 142 29.91 -13.71 3.71
C GLU A 142 28.96 -12.69 4.37
N LYS A 143 28.77 -11.52 3.76
CA LYS A 143 27.81 -10.51 4.20
C LYS A 143 26.59 -10.47 3.28
N LEU A 144 25.44 -10.18 3.86
CA LEU A 144 24.18 -9.97 3.14
C LEU A 144 23.78 -8.49 3.25
N ILE A 145 23.42 -7.90 2.12
CA ILE A 145 22.81 -6.58 2.04
C ILE A 145 21.37 -6.75 1.59
N LEU A 146 20.44 -6.17 2.34
CA LEU A 146 19.04 -6.04 1.93
C LEU A 146 18.83 -4.62 1.44
N TYR A 147 18.49 -4.49 0.16
CA TYR A 147 18.20 -3.22 -0.47
C TYR A 147 16.74 -3.17 -0.86
N HIS A 148 16.06 -2.09 -0.49
CA HIS A 148 14.71 -1.78 -0.93
C HIS A 148 14.70 -0.35 -1.42
N GLN A 149 14.30 -0.15 -2.66
CA GLN A 149 14.24 1.18 -3.24
C GLN A 149 12.95 1.90 -2.89
N GLY A 150 13.03 3.23 -2.82
CA GLY A 150 11.85 4.08 -2.65
C GLY A 150 11.07 4.25 -3.96
N HIS A 151 10.45 5.43 -4.10
CA HIS A 151 9.55 5.73 -5.21
C HIS A 151 10.16 5.69 -6.62
N GLY A 152 11.49 5.82 -6.74
CA GLY A 152 12.11 6.13 -8.01
C GLY A 152 12.19 5.00 -9.03
N GLY A 153 11.94 3.73 -8.67
CA GLY A 153 13.12 2.91 -8.87
C GLY A 153 13.11 1.39 -8.96
N ASP A 154 13.72 0.88 -10.04
CA ASP A 154 14.60 -0.30 -10.05
C ASP A 154 16.04 0.09 -9.62
N PHE A 155 16.85 -0.86 -9.14
CA PHE A 155 18.15 -0.67 -8.45
C PHE A 155 19.08 0.33 -9.16
N LEU A 156 19.00 0.39 -10.49
CA LEU A 156 19.75 1.30 -11.34
C LEU A 156 19.50 2.80 -11.09
N LEU A 157 18.38 3.15 -10.44
CA LEU A 157 17.91 4.52 -10.26
C LEU A 157 18.19 5.09 -8.84
N GLY A 158 18.84 4.33 -7.96
CA GLY A 158 19.00 4.66 -6.54
C GLY A 158 20.44 4.71 -6.04
#